data_AF-A0A654U394-F1
#
_entry.id   AF-A0A654U394-F1
#
_cell.length_a   1.000
_cell.length_b   1.000
_cell.length_c   1.000
_cell.angle_alpha   90.00
_cell.angle_beta   90.00
_cell.angle_gamma   90.00
#
_symmetry.space_group_name_H-M   'P 1'
#
loop_
_entity.id
_entity.type
_entity.pdbx_description
1 polymer ?
#
loop_
_entity_poly.entity_id
_entity_poly.type
_entity_poly.pdbx_seq_one_letter_code
_entity_poly.pdbx_strand_id
1 'polypeptide(L)'
;MRGCPFHNAAVEAAGEMPGVERIVHSHKRDYIKGLARLAREAGAAHPRSLGNQLAVLFEGAAALSTSLDDAGPWAHARAAAEVLIDQATARPV
;
A
#
# COMPACT_ATOMS: atom_id res chain seq x y z
N MET A 1 14.45 9.31 -7.31
CA MET A 1 13.30 8.40 -7.60
C MET A 1 12.06 9.21 -8.01
N ARG A 2 11.08 8.63 -8.73
CA ARG A 2 9.91 9.40 -9.26
C ARG A 2 8.58 9.12 -8.52
N GLY A 3 8.58 8.19 -7.56
CA GLY A 3 7.41 7.89 -6.73
C GLY A 3 6.28 7.16 -7.43
N CYS A 4 5.14 7.06 -6.74
CA CYS A 4 3.93 6.49 -7.30
C CYS A 4 3.22 7.54 -8.18
N PRO A 5 2.95 7.26 -9.47
CA PRO A 5 2.30 8.24 -10.35
C PRO A 5 0.90 8.65 -9.85
N PHE A 6 0.16 7.74 -9.22
CA PHE A 6 -1.15 8.05 -8.64
C PHE A 6 -1.07 8.90 -7.38
N HIS A 7 0.00 8.78 -6.58
CA HIS A 7 0.21 9.66 -5.42
C HIS A 7 0.51 11.09 -5.90
N ASN A 8 1.43 11.23 -6.85
CA ASN A 8 1.77 12.53 -7.43
C ASN A 8 0.55 13.18 -8.08
N ALA A 9 -0.23 12.42 -8.86
CA ALA A 9 -1.47 12.91 -9.46
C ALA A 9 -2.52 13.33 -8.41
N ALA A 10 -2.58 12.67 -7.26
CA ALA A 10 -3.47 13.09 -6.16
C ALA A 10 -3.04 14.44 -5.57
N VAL A 11 -1.73 14.62 -5.37
CA VAL A 11 -1.14 15.86 -4.86
C VAL A 11 -1.33 17.01 -5.85
N GLU A 12 -1.11 16.77 -7.14
CA GLU A 12 -1.28 17.78 -8.21
C GLU A 12 -2.75 18.12 -8.46
N ALA A 13 -3.65 17.14 -8.38
CA ALA A 13 -5.09 17.35 -8.56
C ALA A 13 -5.66 18.28 -7.48
N ALA A 14 -5.26 18.11 -6.22
CA ALA A 14 -5.55 19.01 -5.11
C ALA A 14 -7.01 19.50 -4.96
N GLY A 15 -8.03 18.70 -5.31
CA GLY A 15 -9.44 19.14 -5.29
C GLY A 15 -9.95 19.75 -6.60
N GLU A 16 -9.04 20.11 -7.51
CA GLU A 16 -9.31 20.92 -8.69
C GLU A 16 -9.48 20.07 -9.97
N MET A 17 -9.17 18.77 -9.89
CA MET A 17 -9.25 17.85 -11.04
C MET A 17 -10.13 16.62 -10.74
N PRO A 18 -11.47 16.75 -10.66
CA PRO A 18 -12.35 15.65 -10.23
C PRO A 18 -12.24 14.38 -11.07
N GLY A 19 -11.87 14.50 -12.35
CA GLY A 19 -11.62 13.35 -13.24
C GLY A 19 -10.40 12.54 -12.81
N VAL A 20 -9.30 13.22 -12.48
CA VAL A 20 -8.06 12.61 -12.01
C VAL A 20 -8.27 11.96 -10.65
N GLU A 21 -8.95 12.66 -9.74
CA GLU A 21 -9.24 12.14 -8.39
C GLU A 21 -10.03 10.85 -8.42
N ARG A 22 -11.06 10.75 -9.27
CA ARG A 22 -11.82 9.50 -9.45
C ARG A 22 -10.93 8.36 -9.90
N ILE A 23 -10.02 8.60 -10.84
CA ILE A 23 -9.10 7.58 -11.35
C ILE A 23 -8.14 7.14 -10.24
N VAL A 24 -7.53 8.09 -9.52
CA VAL A 24 -6.65 7.81 -8.37
C VAL A 24 -7.39 6.99 -7.32
N HIS A 25 -8.58 7.43 -6.90
CA HIS A 25 -9.36 6.75 -5.86
C HIS A 25 -9.77 5.34 -6.28
N SER A 26 -10.21 5.15 -7.53
CA SER A 26 -10.54 3.81 -8.04
C SER A 26 -9.32 2.91 -8.01
N HIS A 27 -8.19 3.38 -8.56
CA HIS A 27 -6.95 2.62 -8.61
C HIS A 27 -6.47 2.20 -7.22
N LYS A 28 -6.41 3.13 -6.26
CA LYS A 28 -5.97 2.83 -4.88
C LYS A 28 -6.91 1.85 -4.19
N ARG A 29 -8.23 1.99 -4.37
CA ARG A 29 -9.22 1.05 -3.81
C ARG A 29 -9.08 -0.34 -4.42
N ASP A 30 -8.84 -0.45 -5.72
CA ASP A 30 -8.69 -1.73 -6.39
C ASP A 30 -7.36 -2.41 -6.01
N TYR A 31 -6.29 -1.65 -5.84
CA TYR A 31 -5.03 -2.13 -5.28
C TYR A 31 -5.22 -2.72 -3.87
N ILE A 32 -5.88 -1.99 -2.96
CA ILE A 32 -6.17 -2.46 -1.60
C ILE A 32 -7.04 -3.73 -1.61
N LYS A 33 -8.06 -3.79 -2.48
CA LYS A 33 -8.89 -5.00 -2.65
C LYS A 33 -8.04 -6.18 -3.13
N GLY A 34 -7.10 -5.94 -4.04
CA GLY A 34 -6.13 -6.93 -4.52
C GLY A 34 -5.28 -7.49 -3.39
N LEU A 35 -4.72 -6.62 -2.56
CA LEU A 35 -3.94 -7.03 -1.37
C LEU A 35 -4.79 -7.85 -0.39
N ALA A 36 -6.01 -7.42 -0.09
CA ALA A 36 -6.92 -8.16 0.78
C ALA A 36 -7.32 -9.53 0.20
N ARG A 37 -7.45 -9.64 -1.13
CA ARG A 37 -7.68 -10.92 -1.81
C ARG A 37 -6.47 -11.84 -1.66
N LEU A 38 -5.26 -11.35 -1.91
CA LEU A 38 -4.02 -12.14 -1.75
C LEU A 38 -3.83 -12.58 -0.29
N ALA A 39 -4.08 -11.69 0.67
CA ALA A 39 -4.05 -12.03 2.10
C ALA A 39 -4.99 -13.18 2.44
N ARG A 40 -6.19 -13.22 1.85
CA ARG A 40 -7.15 -14.31 2.05
C ARG A 40 -6.65 -15.61 1.42
N GLU A 41 -6.13 -15.53 0.21
CA GLU A 41 -5.54 -16.69 -0.50
C GLU A 41 -4.35 -17.27 0.28
N ALA A 42 -3.60 -16.43 1.00
CA ALA A 42 -2.51 -16.83 1.89
C ALA A 42 -2.97 -17.37 3.27
N GLY A 43 -4.28 -17.41 3.55
CA GLY A 43 -4.82 -17.94 4.80
C GLY A 43 -4.80 -16.95 5.98
N ALA A 44 -4.69 -15.64 5.73
CA ALA A 44 -4.71 -14.65 6.80
C ALA A 44 -6.03 -14.67 7.58
N ALA A 45 -5.96 -14.62 8.92
CA ALA A 45 -7.16 -14.60 9.78
C ALA A 45 -8.05 -13.36 9.54
N HIS A 46 -7.43 -12.22 9.24
CA HIS A 46 -8.12 -10.95 8.97
C HIS A 46 -7.66 -10.30 7.65
N PRO A 47 -8.03 -10.86 6.47
CA PRO A 47 -7.45 -10.48 5.18
C PRO A 47 -7.61 -9.01 4.82
N ARG A 48 -8.77 -8.41 5.16
CA ARG A 48 -9.03 -6.99 4.93
C ARG A 48 -8.11 -6.10 5.77
N SER A 49 -7.85 -6.47 7.03
CA SER A 49 -6.96 -5.72 7.90
C SER A 49 -5.53 -5.75 7.35
N LEU A 50 -5.01 -6.96 7.06
CA LEU A 50 -3.68 -7.14 6.50
C LEU A 50 -3.52 -6.39 5.17
N GLY A 51 -4.49 -6.50 4.26
CA GLY A 51 -4.46 -5.80 2.97
C GLY A 51 -4.37 -4.28 3.10
N ASN A 52 -5.08 -3.67 4.06
CA ASN A 52 -4.96 -2.23 4.33
C ASN A 52 -3.60 -1.86 4.93
N GLN A 53 -3.09 -2.64 5.88
CA GLN A 53 -1.79 -2.40 6.49
C GLN A 53 -0.66 -2.46 5.45
N LEU A 54 -0.67 -3.48 4.58
CA LEU A 54 0.28 -3.60 3.47
C LEU A 54 0.19 -2.44 2.48
N ALA A 55 -1.02 -1.94 2.21
CA ALA A 55 -1.20 -0.76 1.37
C ALA A 55 -0.56 0.49 1.99
N VAL A 56 -0.74 0.72 3.29
CA VAL A 56 -0.12 1.84 4.00
C VAL A 56 1.41 1.74 3.95
N LEU A 57 1.99 0.56 4.17
CA LEU A 57 3.44 0.35 4.08
C LEU A 57 3.97 0.63 2.67
N PHE A 58 3.25 0.18 1.63
CA PHE A 58 3.62 0.41 0.24
C PHE A 58 3.59 1.90 -0.12
N GLU A 59 2.50 2.59 0.20
CA GLU A 59 2.36 4.03 -0.05
C GLU A 59 3.40 4.84 0.72
N GLY A 60 3.63 4.49 2.00
CA GLY A 60 4.62 5.14 2.84
C GLY A 60 6.04 4.97 2.32
N ALA A 61 6.42 3.76 1.89
CA ALA A 61 7.72 3.50 1.27
C ALA A 61 7.91 4.32 0.00
N ALA A 62 6.93 4.31 -0.90
CA ALA A 62 6.99 5.07 -2.15
C ALA A 62 7.12 6.58 -1.90
N ALA A 63 6.36 7.12 -0.94
CA ALA A 63 6.39 8.53 -0.58
C ALA A 63 7.74 8.92 0.04
N LEU A 64 8.18 8.22 1.09
CA LEU A 64 9.46 8.50 1.77
C LEU A 64 10.65 8.35 0.82
N SER A 65 10.67 7.32 -0.02
CA SER A 65 11.73 7.16 -1.02
C SER A 65 11.79 8.30 -2.03
N THR A 66 10.65 8.90 -2.34
CA THR A 66 10.61 10.06 -3.24
C THR A 66 11.09 11.32 -2.52
N SER A 67 10.62 11.55 -1.29
CA SER A 67 10.98 12.73 -0.49
C SER A 67 12.44 12.77 -0.07
N LEU A 68 13.04 11.62 0.22
CA LEU A 68 14.42 11.50 0.70
C LEU A 68 15.42 11.21 -0.43
N ASP A 69 14.94 10.93 -1.64
CA ASP A 69 15.73 10.36 -2.74
C ASP A 69 16.56 9.13 -2.32
N ASP A 70 16.00 8.32 -1.41
CA ASP A 70 16.61 7.10 -0.86
C ASP A 70 15.72 5.86 -1.09
N ALA A 71 16.32 4.72 -1.47
CA ALA A 71 15.63 3.45 -1.63
C ALA A 71 15.43 2.69 -0.30
N GLY A 72 16.12 3.10 0.77
CA GLY A 72 16.05 2.52 2.12
C GLY A 72 14.64 2.28 2.68
N PRO A 73 13.67 3.20 2.54
CA PRO A 73 12.29 3.01 3.00
C PRO A 73 11.62 1.72 2.50
N TRP A 74 11.96 1.24 1.29
CA TRP A 74 11.44 -0.04 0.78
C TRP A 74 11.92 -1.25 1.58
N ALA A 75 13.18 -1.24 2.04
CA ALA A 75 13.70 -2.31 2.88
C ALA A 75 12.98 -2.36 4.24
N HIS A 76 12.72 -1.20 4.83
CA HIS A 76 11.98 -1.09 6.09
C HIS A 76 10.51 -1.55 5.93
N ALA A 77 9.84 -1.13 4.86
CA ALA A 77 8.47 -1.56 4.58
C ALA A 77 8.38 -3.07 4.34
N ARG A 78 9.36 -3.67 3.64
CA ARG A 78 9.45 -5.12 3.47
C ARG A 78 9.55 -5.83 4.81
N ALA A 79 10.48 -5.42 5.67
CA ALA A 79 10.65 -6.04 6.99
C ALA A 79 9.38 -5.95 7.85
N ALA A 80 8.70 -4.80 7.85
CA ALA A 80 7.42 -4.64 8.55
C ALA A 80 6.31 -5.51 7.94
N ALA A 81 6.24 -5.60 6.61
CA ALA A 81 5.26 -6.43 5.91
C ALA A 81 5.44 -7.92 6.23
N GLU A 82 6.68 -8.42 6.30
CA GLU A 82 6.99 -9.81 6.66
C GLU A 82 6.42 -10.15 8.04
N VAL A 83 6.67 -9.31 9.05
CA VAL A 83 6.12 -9.50 10.41
C VAL A 83 4.59 -9.56 10.40
N LEU A 84 3.93 -8.65 9.68
CA LEU A 84 2.47 -8.60 9.62
C LEU A 84 1.88 -9.82 8.89
N ILE A 85 2.52 -10.26 7.80
CA ILE A 85 2.10 -11.43 7.04
C ILE A 85 2.23 -12.68 7.92
N ASP A 86 3.41 -12.90 8.52
CA ASP A 86 3.68 -14.06 9.37
C ASP A 86 2.68 -14.16 10.51
N GLN A 87 2.44 -13.05 11.22
CA GLN A 87 1.45 -13.00 12.30
C GLN A 87 0.03 -13.29 11.83
N ALA A 88 -0.35 -12.76 10.65
CA ALA A 88 -1.70 -12.92 10.13
C ALA A 88 -1.97 -14.33 9.61
N THR A 89 -0.96 -15.04 9.12
CA THR A 89 -1.06 -16.39 8.54
C THR A 89 -0.65 -17.51 9.48
N ALA A 90 -0.09 -17.20 10.66
CA ALA A 90 0.22 -18.18 11.67
C ALA A 90 -1.06 -18.90 12.13
N ARG A 91 -1.00 -20.24 12.18
CA ARG A 91 -2.09 -21.07 12.69
C ARG A 91 -2.15 -20.92 14.22
N PRO A 92 -3.34 -20.69 14.82
CA PRO A 92 -3.47 -20.67 16.27
C PRO A 92 -2.96 -22.00 16.85
N VAL A 93 -2.14 -21.91 17.90
CA VAL A 93 -1.68 -23.06 18.70
C VAL A 93 -2.79 -23.46 19.66
#